data_AF-A0A3B8NDS2-F1
#
_entry.id   AF-A0A3B8NDS2-F1
#
_cell.length_a   1.000
_cell.length_b   1.000
_cell.length_c   1.000
_cell.angle_alpha   90.00
_cell.angle_beta   90.00
_cell.angle_gamma   90.00
#
_symmetry.space_group_name_H-M   'P 1'
#
loop_
_entity.id
_entity.type
_entity.pdbx_description
1 polymer ?
#
loop_
_entity_poly.entity_id
_entity_poly.type
_entity_poly.pdbx_seq_one_letter_code
_entity_poly.pdbx_strand_id
1 'polypeptide(L)'
;GVNLIPIFEAITQVDRHRFTGYEEDIRNRPETQPFRHYKFYFNSVNPTQRNSYVLLDVLYEEPLHAEYVSKNIQCSAILTENPMIPVTMPTVDALLGDKLTAFAPTTTGILFGSNKEMEICKQLFDIATLFNHHTSTRIVEHTFNRIALTEAGYRKLHHLSPKDVLIDALRTSIIIGARGRLDPERFDELERGRRRAGAYVLGQSYTFPRFLRDASKVAYLSASLLKNKVASSRWTTEEEVLTTTSDRRFSFINKLRKISPEAYYYFNRAVDSLEEDQSIISEIFRL
;
A
#
# COMPACT_ATOMS: atom_id res chain seq x y z
N GLY A 1 7.16 7.06 -26.24
CA GLY A 1 7.80 6.79 -24.93
C GLY A 1 9.28 7.07 -25.03
N VAL A 2 9.92 7.40 -23.91
CA VAL A 2 11.38 7.61 -23.83
C VAL A 2 12.10 6.31 -24.21
N ASN A 3 13.08 6.38 -25.11
CA ASN A 3 13.94 5.24 -25.41
C ASN A 3 14.97 5.07 -24.28
N LEU A 4 14.82 4.01 -23.48
CA LEU A 4 15.69 3.72 -22.34
C LEU A 4 16.95 2.93 -22.72
N ILE A 5 17.04 2.38 -23.93
CA ILE A 5 18.17 1.54 -24.37
C ILE A 5 19.53 2.27 -24.19
N PRO A 6 19.70 3.54 -24.60
CA PRO A 6 20.97 4.24 -24.40
C PRO A 6 21.36 4.36 -22.92
N ILE A 7 20.38 4.46 -22.02
CA ILE A 7 20.61 4.52 -20.57
C ILE A 7 21.07 3.14 -20.08
N PHE A 8 20.42 2.06 -20.54
CA PHE A 8 20.77 0.69 -20.15
C PHE A 8 22.16 0.29 -20.65
N GLU A 9 22.52 0.69 -21.87
CA GLU A 9 23.86 0.52 -22.43
C GLU A 9 24.90 1.29 -21.59
N ALA A 10 24.64 2.55 -21.24
CA ALA A 10 25.53 3.31 -20.37
C ALA A 10 25.73 2.65 -18.99
N ILE A 11 24.67 2.10 -18.38
CA ILE A 11 24.75 1.42 -17.08
C ILE A 11 25.60 0.14 -17.15
N THR A 12 25.67 -0.52 -18.32
CA THR A 12 26.37 -1.80 -18.50
C THR A 12 27.77 -1.68 -19.13
N GLN A 13 28.07 -0.58 -19.83
CA GLN A 13 29.35 -0.36 -20.51
C GLN A 13 30.39 0.41 -19.69
N VAL A 14 29.98 1.17 -18.67
CA VAL A 14 30.92 2.02 -17.91
C VAL A 14 31.91 1.16 -17.11
N ASP A 15 33.20 1.51 -17.15
CA ASP A 15 34.40 0.93 -16.48
C ASP A 15 34.28 0.73 -14.94
N ARG A 16 33.10 0.94 -14.35
CA ARG A 16 32.79 0.73 -12.93
C ARG A 16 32.15 -0.64 -12.63
N HIS A 17 32.03 -1.55 -13.60
CA HIS A 17 31.72 -3.00 -13.47
C HIS A 17 30.59 -3.42 -12.49
N ARG A 18 29.63 -2.55 -12.14
CA ARG A 18 28.60 -2.93 -11.15
C ARG A 18 27.51 -3.81 -11.75
N PHE A 19 27.13 -3.59 -13.02
CA PHE A 19 26.21 -4.45 -13.75
C PHE A 19 26.93 -5.09 -14.95
N THR A 20 26.67 -6.37 -15.18
CA THR A 20 27.32 -7.21 -16.21
C THR A 20 26.46 -7.41 -17.46
N GLY A 21 25.19 -7.04 -17.40
CA GLY A 21 24.26 -7.15 -18.50
C GLY A 21 22.83 -6.86 -18.07
N TYR A 22 21.92 -6.79 -19.03
CA TYR A 22 20.49 -6.72 -18.76
C TYR A 22 19.70 -7.56 -19.76
N GLU A 23 18.51 -7.99 -19.36
CA GLU A 23 17.53 -8.63 -20.24
C GLU A 23 16.12 -8.09 -19.93
N GLU A 24 15.25 -8.09 -20.93
CA GLU A 24 13.82 -7.91 -20.70
C GLU A 24 13.22 -9.22 -20.16
N ASP A 25 12.56 -9.14 -19.00
CA ASP A 25 11.83 -10.24 -18.38
C ASP A 25 10.42 -10.28 -18.96
N ILE A 26 10.27 -10.88 -20.14
CA ILE A 26 9.00 -10.99 -20.85
C ILE A 26 8.06 -11.92 -20.06
N ARG A 27 6.99 -11.36 -19.51
CA ARG A 27 5.98 -12.11 -18.74
C ARG A 27 4.72 -12.30 -19.57
N ASN A 28 4.14 -13.49 -19.52
CA ASN A 28 2.80 -13.76 -20.07
C ASN A 28 1.74 -13.06 -19.21
N ARG A 29 1.57 -11.75 -19.41
CA ARG A 29 0.46 -10.96 -18.87
C ARG A 29 -0.33 -10.38 -20.05
N PRO A 30 -1.64 -10.13 -19.88
CA PRO A 30 -2.40 -9.38 -20.86
C PRO A 30 -1.69 -8.04 -21.14
N GLU A 31 -1.56 -7.64 -22.41
CA GLU A 31 -0.94 -6.38 -22.86
C GLU A 31 -1.68 -5.12 -22.37
N THR A 32 -2.59 -5.24 -21.40
CA THR A 32 -3.47 -4.15 -20.96
C THR A 32 -2.78 -3.12 -20.09
N GLN A 33 -1.59 -3.42 -19.55
CA GLN A 33 -0.80 -2.48 -18.75
C GLN A 33 0.54 -2.17 -19.44
N PRO A 34 0.97 -0.90 -19.51
CA PRO A 34 2.20 -0.50 -20.19
C PRO A 34 3.46 -0.74 -19.32
N PHE A 35 3.50 -1.85 -18.58
CA PHE A 35 4.66 -2.25 -17.79
C PHE A 35 5.66 -3.04 -18.64
N ARG A 36 6.94 -2.73 -18.47
CA ARG A 36 8.04 -3.62 -18.87
C ARG A 36 8.91 -3.94 -17.67
N HIS A 37 9.40 -5.16 -17.63
CA HIS A 37 10.23 -5.67 -16.55
C HIS A 37 11.61 -5.98 -17.13
N TYR A 38 12.66 -5.53 -16.44
CA TYR A 38 14.04 -5.80 -16.84
C TYR A 38 14.81 -6.40 -15.67
N LYS A 39 15.71 -7.33 -15.96
CA LYS A 39 16.72 -7.80 -15.00
C LYS A 39 18.04 -7.16 -15.33
N PHE A 40 18.69 -6.56 -14.34
CA PHE A 40 20.06 -6.07 -14.44
C PHE A 40 20.96 -6.99 -13.62
N TYR A 41 21.81 -7.74 -14.32
CA TYR A 41 22.69 -8.72 -13.73
C TYR A 41 23.93 -8.06 -13.12
N PHE A 42 24.40 -8.59 -11.99
CA PHE A 42 25.60 -8.12 -11.32
C PHE A 42 26.36 -9.26 -10.64
N ASN A 43 27.65 -9.04 -10.41
CA ASN A 43 28.47 -9.95 -9.61
C ASN A 43 28.27 -9.63 -8.12
N SER A 44 27.60 -10.52 -7.39
CA SER A 44 27.44 -10.36 -5.95
C SER A 44 28.78 -10.55 -5.24
N VAL A 45 29.01 -9.73 -4.20
CA VAL A 45 30.12 -9.94 -3.25
C VAL A 45 29.94 -11.23 -2.45
N ASN A 46 28.72 -11.76 -2.38
CA ASN A 46 28.44 -13.05 -1.77
C ASN A 46 28.67 -14.18 -2.80
N PRO A 47 29.71 -15.02 -2.63
CA PRO A 47 30.09 -16.03 -3.62
C PRO A 47 29.04 -17.15 -3.81
N THR A 48 28.07 -17.26 -2.89
CA THR A 48 26.96 -18.23 -3.01
C THR A 48 25.86 -17.76 -3.97
N GLN A 49 25.79 -16.46 -4.25
CA GLN A 49 24.79 -15.88 -5.13
C GLN A 49 25.34 -15.76 -6.55
N ARG A 50 25.08 -16.77 -7.37
CA ARG A 50 25.39 -16.78 -8.81
C ARG A 50 24.25 -16.14 -9.60
N ASN A 51 24.58 -15.45 -10.69
CA ASN A 51 23.61 -14.79 -11.58
C ASN A 51 22.66 -13.84 -10.86
N SER A 52 23.16 -13.09 -9.88
CA SER A 52 22.36 -12.12 -9.15
C SER A 52 21.87 -11.02 -10.08
N TYR A 53 20.64 -10.57 -9.85
CA TYR A 53 20.07 -9.45 -10.59
C TYR A 53 19.22 -8.55 -9.70
N VAL A 54 19.09 -7.30 -10.11
CA VAL A 54 18.06 -6.38 -9.61
C VAL A 54 16.95 -6.26 -10.66
N LEU A 55 15.70 -6.16 -10.22
CA LEU A 55 14.56 -5.92 -11.11
C LEU A 55 14.36 -4.41 -11.29
N LEU A 56 14.18 -4.00 -12.54
CA LEU A 56 13.71 -2.67 -12.91
C LEU A 56 12.34 -2.82 -13.57
N ASP A 57 11.32 -2.30 -12.89
CA ASP A 57 9.97 -2.22 -13.43
C ASP A 57 9.76 -0.80 -13.99
N VAL A 58 9.40 -0.71 -15.27
CA VAL A 58 9.18 0.55 -15.98
C VAL A 58 7.72 0.61 -16.41
N LEU A 59 7.01 1.63 -15.93
CA LEU A 59 5.66 1.95 -16.37
C LEU A 59 5.71 3.07 -17.40
N TYR A 60 5.32 2.76 -18.64
CA TYR A 60 5.32 3.73 -19.74
C TYR A 60 4.01 4.53 -19.78
N GLU A 61 3.87 5.47 -18.85
CA GLU A 61 2.71 6.35 -18.76
C GLU A 61 3.08 7.77 -18.34
N GLU A 62 2.12 8.68 -18.44
CA GLU A 62 2.25 10.02 -17.86
C GLU A 62 2.15 9.96 -16.33
N PRO A 63 3.06 10.62 -15.60
CA PRO A 63 3.08 10.60 -14.15
C PRO A 63 1.72 10.98 -13.50
N LEU A 64 1.14 10.04 -12.73
CA LEU A 64 -0.20 10.20 -12.13
C LEU A 64 -0.21 10.79 -10.72
N HIS A 65 0.95 10.94 -10.07
CA HIS A 65 1.01 11.46 -8.71
C HIS A 65 0.69 12.96 -8.69
N ALA A 66 0.03 13.43 -7.63
CA ALA A 66 -0.34 14.83 -7.52
C ALA A 66 0.83 15.74 -7.13
N GLU A 67 1.88 15.19 -6.51
CA GLU A 67 3.02 15.96 -6.02
C GLU A 67 4.33 15.15 -6.06
N TYR A 68 5.42 15.85 -6.37
CA TYR A 68 6.77 15.31 -6.46
C TYR A 68 7.74 16.16 -5.65
N VAL A 69 8.83 15.54 -5.20
CA VAL A 69 9.93 16.18 -4.49
C VAL A 69 11.26 15.75 -5.10
N SER A 70 12.24 16.65 -5.09
CA SER A 70 13.64 16.33 -5.40
C SER A 70 14.36 15.96 -4.10
N LYS A 71 14.91 14.75 -4.01
CA LYS A 71 15.69 14.29 -2.86
C LYS A 71 17.01 13.71 -3.31
N ASN A 72 18.07 13.99 -2.57
CA ASN A 72 19.35 13.33 -2.76
C ASN A 72 19.23 11.84 -2.43
N ILE A 73 19.88 10.99 -3.22
CA ILE A 73 20.07 9.58 -2.87
C ILE A 73 21.05 9.54 -1.69
N GLN A 74 20.50 9.60 -0.48
CA GLN A 74 21.23 9.53 0.78
C GLN A 74 20.42 8.68 1.77
N CYS A 75 20.96 7.52 2.14
CA CYS A 75 20.27 6.56 3.00
C CYS A 75 21.31 5.77 3.79
N SER A 76 20.99 5.40 5.04
CA SER A 76 21.86 4.56 5.86
C SER A 76 22.04 3.13 5.33
N ALA A 77 21.17 2.68 4.42
CA ALA A 77 21.20 1.33 3.87
C ALA A 77 22.15 1.17 2.67
N ILE A 78 22.58 2.28 2.04
CA ILE A 78 23.45 2.25 0.86
C ILE A 78 24.60 3.24 1.02
N LEU A 79 25.78 2.87 0.53
CA LEU A 79 26.93 3.77 0.49
C LEU A 79 26.76 4.78 -0.65
N THR A 80 26.90 6.05 -0.34
CA THR A 80 26.73 7.17 -1.27
C THR A 80 27.98 8.04 -1.25
N GLU A 81 28.46 8.46 -2.41
CA GLU A 81 29.63 9.34 -2.56
C GLU A 81 29.22 10.73 -3.08
N ASN A 82 30.02 11.75 -2.75
CA ASN A 82 29.82 13.09 -3.31
C ASN A 82 30.29 13.14 -4.79
N PRO A 83 29.65 13.94 -5.65
CA PRO A 83 28.48 14.78 -5.36
C PRO A 83 27.19 13.95 -5.25
N MET A 84 26.33 14.32 -4.29
CA MET A 84 25.03 13.67 -4.13
C MET A 84 24.16 13.87 -5.38
N ILE A 85 23.54 12.78 -5.83
CA ILE A 85 22.67 12.78 -7.00
C ILE A 85 21.22 12.99 -6.55
N PRO A 86 20.55 14.08 -6.96
CA PRO A 86 19.13 14.26 -6.69
C PRO A 86 18.29 13.38 -7.61
N VAL A 87 17.19 12.86 -7.08
CA VAL A 87 16.15 12.16 -7.83
C VAL A 87 14.79 12.80 -7.56
N THR A 88 13.98 12.90 -8.62
CA THR A 88 12.59 13.28 -8.51
C THR A 88 11.76 12.05 -8.17
N MET A 89 11.01 12.12 -7.07
CA MET A 89 10.15 11.04 -6.60
C MET A 89 8.82 11.59 -6.07
N PRO A 90 7.74 10.79 -6.04
CA PRO A 90 6.50 11.24 -5.42
C PRO A 90 6.69 11.54 -3.92
N THR A 91 5.88 12.45 -3.39
CA THR A 91 5.90 12.76 -1.94
C THR A 91 5.26 11.65 -1.11
N VAL A 92 5.44 11.67 0.21
CA VAL A 92 4.87 10.66 1.12
C VAL A 92 3.36 10.56 0.97
N ASP A 93 2.67 11.70 0.86
CA ASP A 93 1.22 11.74 0.70
C ASP A 93 0.78 11.21 -0.67
N ALA A 94 1.55 11.50 -1.73
CA ALA A 94 1.26 10.96 -3.05
C ALA A 94 1.47 9.43 -3.09
N LEU A 95 2.57 8.93 -2.52
CA LEU A 95 2.81 7.49 -2.38
C LEU A 95 1.73 6.80 -1.55
N LEU A 96 1.23 7.45 -0.49
CA LEU A 96 0.15 6.91 0.33
C LEU A 96 -1.14 6.74 -0.48
N GLY A 97 -1.48 7.72 -1.33
CA GLY A 97 -2.64 7.64 -2.23
C GLY A 97 -2.51 6.52 -3.25
N ASP A 98 -1.35 6.39 -3.89
CA ASP A 98 -1.03 5.29 -4.81
C ASP A 98 -1.18 3.92 -4.12
N LYS A 99 -0.44 3.72 -3.02
CA LYS A 99 -0.44 2.45 -2.27
C LYS A 99 -1.82 2.01 -1.83
N LEU A 100 -2.70 2.95 -1.48
CA LEU A 100 -4.08 2.65 -1.09
C LEU A 100 -4.87 2.00 -2.24
N THR A 101 -4.62 2.37 -3.50
CA THR A 101 -5.27 1.73 -4.67
C THR A 101 -4.85 0.27 -4.85
N ALA A 102 -3.65 -0.09 -4.39
CA ALA A 102 -3.12 -1.45 -4.45
C ALA A 102 -3.65 -2.35 -3.32
N PHE A 103 -4.18 -1.77 -2.23
CA PHE A 103 -4.80 -2.46 -1.10
C PHE A 103 -6.35 -2.50 -1.23
N ALA A 104 -6.82 -2.89 -2.40
CA ALA A 104 -8.24 -3.06 -2.71
C ALA A 104 -8.45 -4.41 -3.44
N PRO A 105 -8.53 -5.53 -2.68
CA PRO A 105 -8.39 -6.89 -3.20
C PRO A 105 -9.63 -7.47 -3.91
N THR A 106 -10.71 -6.71 -4.05
CA THR A 106 -11.87 -7.09 -4.86
C THR A 106 -12.07 -6.16 -6.07
N THR A 107 -11.27 -5.10 -6.18
CA THR A 107 -11.36 -4.08 -7.24
C THR A 107 -10.04 -3.93 -8.01
N THR A 108 -9.24 -2.90 -7.73
CA THR A 108 -8.04 -2.53 -8.49
C THR A 108 -6.76 -3.17 -7.96
N GLY A 109 -6.72 -3.52 -6.69
CA GLY A 109 -5.54 -4.01 -5.99
C GLY A 109 -5.22 -5.49 -6.23
N ILE A 110 -4.37 -6.05 -5.37
CA ILE A 110 -3.99 -7.46 -5.45
C ILE A 110 -5.18 -8.33 -5.04
N LEU A 111 -5.70 -9.11 -5.99
CA LEU A 111 -6.96 -9.83 -5.79
C LEU A 111 -6.85 -10.94 -4.74
N PHE A 112 -7.92 -11.13 -3.96
CA PHE A 112 -8.09 -12.36 -3.17
C PHE A 112 -8.07 -13.61 -4.05
N GLY A 113 -7.64 -14.74 -3.49
CA GLY A 113 -7.55 -16.02 -4.20
C GLY A 113 -6.44 -16.08 -5.26
N SER A 114 -5.61 -15.04 -5.40
CA SER A 114 -4.52 -15.00 -6.39
C SER A 114 -3.20 -15.61 -5.92
N ASN A 115 -3.18 -16.25 -4.73
CA ASN A 115 -1.97 -16.74 -4.05
C ASN A 115 -0.90 -15.65 -3.81
N LYS A 116 -1.35 -14.40 -3.69
CA LYS A 116 -0.52 -13.21 -3.42
C LYS A 116 -0.91 -12.53 -2.11
N GLU A 117 -1.44 -13.29 -1.16
CA GLU A 117 -1.90 -12.78 0.14
C GLU A 117 -0.78 -12.07 0.92
N MET A 118 0.47 -12.50 0.74
CA MET A 118 1.64 -11.82 1.31
C MET A 118 1.79 -10.40 0.74
N GLU A 119 1.57 -10.23 -0.56
CA GLU A 119 1.70 -8.93 -1.21
C GLU A 119 0.57 -7.98 -0.79
N ILE A 120 -0.65 -8.49 -0.54
CA ILE A 120 -1.74 -7.71 0.07
C ILE A 120 -1.29 -7.16 1.43
N CYS A 121 -0.71 -8.01 2.29
CA CYS A 121 -0.23 -7.59 3.60
C CYS A 121 0.97 -6.64 3.55
N LYS A 122 1.82 -6.72 2.51
CA LYS A 122 2.88 -5.72 2.28
C LYS A 122 2.29 -4.36 1.93
N GLN A 123 1.23 -4.29 1.11
CA GLN A 123 0.55 -3.01 0.85
C GLN A 123 -0.04 -2.43 2.14
N LEU A 124 -0.69 -3.26 2.97
CA LEU A 124 -1.22 -2.81 4.27
C LEU A 124 -0.12 -2.20 5.16
N PHE A 125 1.02 -2.88 5.25
CA PHE A 125 2.18 -2.42 6.02
C PHE A 125 2.74 -1.09 5.50
N ASP A 126 2.90 -0.97 4.18
CA ASP A 126 3.42 0.23 3.53
C ASP A 126 2.48 1.43 3.79
N ILE A 127 1.17 1.25 3.59
CA ILE A 127 0.15 2.30 3.84
C ILE A 127 0.19 2.73 5.30
N ALA A 128 0.19 1.78 6.24
CA ALA A 128 0.24 2.10 7.66
C ALA A 128 1.55 2.81 8.08
N THR A 129 2.64 2.55 7.37
CA THR A 129 3.94 3.21 7.58
C THR A 129 3.90 4.64 7.05
N LEU A 130 3.48 4.82 5.80
CA LEU A 130 3.32 6.13 5.15
C LEU A 130 2.32 7.02 5.89
N PHE A 131 1.22 6.45 6.39
CA PHE A 131 0.21 7.15 7.18
C PHE A 131 0.80 7.85 8.41
N ASN A 132 1.83 7.29 9.05
CA ASN A 132 2.47 7.92 10.22
C ASN A 132 3.21 9.21 9.86
N HIS A 133 3.58 9.36 8.59
CA HIS A 133 4.34 10.49 8.06
C HIS A 133 3.50 11.40 7.15
N HIS A 134 2.22 11.07 6.95
CA HIS A 134 1.31 11.84 6.11
C HIS A 134 0.99 13.19 6.75
N THR A 135 0.92 14.22 5.90
CA THR A 135 0.64 15.60 6.31
C THR A 135 -0.51 16.23 5.52
N SER A 136 -0.72 15.82 4.26
CA SER A 136 -1.77 16.37 3.39
C SER A 136 -2.72 15.29 2.88
N THR A 137 -3.89 15.18 3.52
CA THR A 137 -4.97 14.27 3.07
C THR A 137 -5.46 14.61 1.66
N ARG A 138 -5.37 15.88 1.25
CA ARG A 138 -5.78 16.33 -0.08
C ARG A 138 -4.88 15.76 -1.19
N ILE A 139 -3.57 15.66 -0.96
CA ILE A 139 -2.63 15.08 -1.93
C ILE A 139 -2.88 13.57 -2.06
N VAL A 140 -3.14 12.91 -0.93
CA VAL A 140 -3.55 11.49 -0.90
C VAL A 140 -4.79 11.29 -1.76
N GLU A 141 -5.84 12.09 -1.53
CA GLU A 141 -7.11 12.02 -2.26
C GLU A 141 -6.94 12.24 -3.77
N HIS A 142 -6.25 13.31 -4.18
CA HIS A 142 -6.05 13.61 -5.59
C HIS A 142 -5.25 12.51 -6.30
N THR A 143 -4.19 12.00 -5.66
CA THR A 143 -3.38 10.92 -6.23
C THR A 143 -4.18 9.63 -6.33
N PHE A 144 -4.87 9.26 -5.25
CA PHE A 144 -5.73 8.08 -5.20
C PHE A 144 -6.79 8.10 -6.30
N ASN A 145 -7.52 9.21 -6.46
CA ASN A 145 -8.59 9.31 -7.46
C ASN A 145 -8.08 9.13 -8.89
N ARG A 146 -6.90 9.69 -9.24
CA ARG A 146 -6.30 9.55 -10.57
C ARG A 146 -5.84 8.12 -10.84
N ILE A 147 -5.15 7.51 -9.87
CA ILE A 147 -4.57 6.17 -10.03
C ILE A 147 -5.67 5.11 -10.00
N ALA A 148 -6.65 5.21 -9.10
CA ALA A 148 -7.77 4.26 -9.01
C ALA A 148 -8.55 4.14 -10.32
N LEU A 149 -8.83 5.27 -10.98
CA LEU A 149 -9.49 5.29 -12.30
C LEU A 149 -8.63 4.63 -13.38
N THR A 150 -7.33 4.89 -13.38
CA THR A 150 -6.39 4.35 -14.36
C THR A 150 -6.24 2.83 -14.19
N GLU A 151 -6.04 2.36 -12.96
CA GLU A 151 -5.96 0.93 -12.63
C GLU A 151 -7.26 0.17 -12.91
N ALA A 152 -8.42 0.77 -12.62
CA ALA A 152 -9.72 0.21 -13.01
C ALA A 152 -9.82 0.07 -14.53
N GLY A 153 -9.32 1.07 -15.27
CA GLY A 153 -9.23 1.04 -16.73
C GLY A 153 -8.38 -0.11 -17.26
N TYR A 154 -7.20 -0.35 -16.69
CA TYR A 154 -6.33 -1.47 -17.06
C TYR A 154 -6.99 -2.84 -16.88
N ARG A 155 -7.95 -2.93 -15.96
CA ARG A 155 -8.74 -4.14 -15.69
C ARG A 155 -10.05 -4.21 -16.46
N LYS A 156 -10.35 -3.21 -17.31
CA LYS A 156 -11.64 -3.05 -18.01
C LYS A 156 -12.83 -2.95 -17.05
N LEU A 157 -12.59 -2.46 -15.83
CA LEU A 157 -13.59 -2.25 -14.78
C LEU A 157 -14.06 -0.79 -14.77
N HIS A 158 -14.39 -0.23 -15.93
CA HIS A 158 -14.78 1.19 -16.08
C HIS A 158 -16.06 1.59 -15.32
N HIS A 159 -16.82 0.61 -14.83
CA HIS A 159 -17.98 0.85 -13.98
C HIS A 159 -17.61 1.16 -12.53
N LEU A 160 -16.37 0.87 -12.11
CA LEU A 160 -15.89 1.18 -10.76
C LEU A 160 -15.47 2.63 -10.65
N SER A 161 -15.90 3.25 -9.56
CA SER A 161 -15.49 4.58 -9.13
C SER A 161 -14.38 4.49 -8.07
N PRO A 162 -13.63 5.57 -7.82
CA PRO A 162 -12.69 5.63 -6.69
C PRO A 162 -13.36 5.33 -5.34
N LYS A 163 -14.65 5.66 -5.20
CA LYS A 163 -15.45 5.34 -4.02
C LYS A 163 -15.53 3.82 -3.80
N ASP A 164 -15.77 3.04 -4.85
CA ASP A 164 -15.87 1.58 -4.76
C ASP A 164 -14.55 0.96 -4.29
N VAL A 165 -13.42 1.49 -4.79
CA VAL A 165 -12.06 1.08 -4.40
C VAL A 165 -11.79 1.42 -2.91
N LEU A 166 -12.20 2.61 -2.43
CA LEU A 166 -12.08 2.95 -1.02
C LEU A 166 -12.93 2.06 -0.12
N ILE A 167 -14.15 1.73 -0.56
CA ILE A 167 -15.04 0.83 0.17
C ILE A 167 -14.43 -0.57 0.27
N ASP A 168 -13.80 -1.06 -0.79
CA ASP A 168 -13.07 -2.34 -0.81
C ASP A 168 -11.89 -2.35 0.19
N ALA A 169 -11.06 -1.30 0.19
CA ALA A 169 -9.95 -1.14 1.14
C ALA A 169 -10.45 -1.07 2.60
N LEU A 170 -11.54 -0.32 2.84
CA LEU A 170 -12.19 -0.19 4.14
C LEU A 170 -12.78 -1.53 4.62
N ARG A 171 -13.51 -2.24 3.76
CA ARG A 171 -14.07 -3.58 4.06
C ARG A 171 -12.98 -4.56 4.42
N THR A 172 -11.91 -4.61 3.62
CA THR A 172 -10.75 -5.47 3.88
C THR A 172 -10.14 -5.18 5.25
N SER A 173 -10.00 -3.90 5.61
CA SER A 173 -9.52 -3.48 6.93
C SER A 173 -10.46 -3.90 8.07
N ILE A 174 -11.77 -3.83 7.84
CA ILE A 174 -12.80 -4.24 8.81
C ILE A 174 -12.83 -5.75 9.00
N ILE A 175 -12.64 -6.55 7.96
CA ILE A 175 -12.50 -8.01 8.06
C ILE A 175 -11.34 -8.38 9.00
N ILE A 176 -10.20 -7.67 8.89
CA ILE A 176 -9.05 -7.83 9.79
C ILE A 176 -9.45 -7.45 11.23
N GLY A 177 -10.05 -6.27 11.43
CA GLY A 177 -10.48 -5.80 12.75
C GLY A 177 -11.51 -6.71 13.43
N ALA A 178 -12.41 -7.30 12.64
CA ALA A 178 -13.42 -8.24 13.10
C ALA A 178 -12.87 -9.64 13.39
N ARG A 179 -11.62 -9.92 12.97
CA ARG A 179 -10.87 -11.16 13.24
C ARG A 179 -11.62 -12.40 12.76
N GLY A 180 -12.10 -12.35 11.52
CA GLY A 180 -12.80 -13.45 10.86
C GLY A 180 -14.26 -13.61 11.24
N ARG A 181 -14.84 -12.74 12.07
CA ARG A 181 -16.30 -12.82 12.39
C ARG A 181 -17.21 -12.46 11.24
N LEU A 182 -16.75 -11.61 10.34
CA LEU A 182 -17.53 -11.10 9.23
C LEU A 182 -17.32 -11.97 7.98
N ASP A 183 -16.06 -12.24 7.66
CA ASP A 183 -15.66 -13.05 6.51
C ASP A 183 -14.48 -13.94 6.93
N PRO A 184 -14.74 -15.17 7.41
CA PRO A 184 -13.70 -16.08 7.88
C PRO A 184 -12.69 -16.46 6.78
N GLU A 185 -13.17 -16.68 5.56
CA GLU A 185 -12.33 -17.17 4.45
C GLU A 185 -11.32 -16.12 4.02
N ARG A 186 -11.76 -14.87 3.80
CA ARG A 186 -10.86 -13.77 3.46
C ARG A 186 -9.94 -13.43 4.63
N PHE A 187 -10.43 -13.52 5.86
CA PHE A 187 -9.57 -13.32 7.03
C PHE A 187 -8.45 -14.37 7.10
N ASP A 188 -8.75 -15.64 6.84
CA ASP A 188 -7.75 -16.70 6.83
C ASP A 188 -6.69 -16.48 5.73
N GLU A 189 -7.09 -15.98 4.56
CA GLU A 189 -6.16 -15.58 3.51
C GLU A 189 -5.22 -14.45 3.98
N LEU A 190 -5.78 -13.40 4.57
CA LEU A 190 -5.01 -12.27 5.10
C LEU A 190 -4.07 -12.69 6.25
N GLU A 191 -4.51 -13.59 7.13
CA GLU A 191 -3.71 -14.10 8.23
C GLU A 191 -2.53 -14.97 7.73
N ARG A 192 -2.72 -15.76 6.66
CA ARG A 192 -1.61 -16.44 5.97
C ARG A 192 -0.63 -15.43 5.36
N GLY A 193 -1.15 -14.38 4.73
CA GLY A 193 -0.35 -13.28 4.18
C GLY A 193 0.51 -12.59 5.24
N ARG A 194 -0.07 -12.26 6.39
CA ARG A 194 0.63 -11.66 7.54
C ARG A 194 1.79 -12.53 8.01
N ARG A 195 1.55 -13.84 8.18
CA ARG A 195 2.59 -14.79 8.64
C ARG A 195 3.77 -14.84 7.68
N ARG A 196 3.52 -14.84 6.36
CA ARG A 196 4.56 -14.82 5.32
C ARG A 196 5.30 -13.49 5.24
N ALA A 197 4.57 -12.38 5.34
CA ALA A 197 5.13 -11.02 5.30
C ALA A 197 6.10 -10.74 6.46
N GLY A 198 5.95 -11.41 7.61
CA GLY A 198 6.82 -11.25 8.77
C GLY A 198 8.31 -11.48 8.50
N ALA A 199 8.69 -12.29 7.50
CA ALA A 199 10.09 -12.50 7.12
C ALA A 199 10.72 -11.31 6.38
N TYR A 200 9.91 -10.40 5.84
CA TYR A 200 10.35 -9.27 5.01
C TYR A 200 10.34 -7.93 5.75
N VAL A 201 9.78 -7.89 6.96
CA VAL A 201 9.78 -6.70 7.80
C VAL A 201 11.14 -6.58 8.47
N LEU A 202 11.93 -5.59 8.07
CA LEU A 202 13.26 -5.35 8.64
C LEU A 202 13.19 -5.15 10.16
N GLY A 203 13.86 -6.03 10.90
CA GLY A 203 14.10 -5.90 12.33
C GLY A 203 12.90 -6.14 13.25
N GLN A 204 11.73 -6.57 12.76
CA GLN A 204 10.54 -6.79 13.61
C GLN A 204 9.64 -7.92 13.09
N SER A 205 9.01 -8.65 13.99
CA SER A 205 7.93 -9.58 13.64
C SER A 205 6.64 -8.83 13.32
N TYR A 206 5.93 -9.24 12.26
CA TYR A 206 4.60 -8.69 11.96
C TYR A 206 3.54 -9.32 12.86
N THR A 207 3.51 -8.92 14.13
CA THR A 207 2.62 -9.49 15.14
C THR A 207 1.15 -9.21 14.86
N PHE A 208 0.26 -10.00 15.48
CA PHE A 208 -1.18 -9.81 15.33
C PHE A 208 -1.68 -8.44 15.85
N PRO A 209 -1.25 -7.92 17.02
CA PRO A 209 -1.60 -6.56 17.44
C PRO A 209 -1.16 -5.48 16.45
N ARG A 210 0.02 -5.65 15.83
CA ARG A 210 0.51 -4.75 14.78
C ARG A 210 -0.37 -4.83 13.54
N PHE A 211 -0.77 -6.02 13.12
CA PHE A 211 -1.66 -6.22 11.99
C PHE A 211 -3.01 -5.54 12.17
N LEU A 212 -3.60 -5.62 13.37
CA LEU A 212 -4.82 -4.89 13.73
C LEU A 212 -4.62 -3.37 13.68
N ARG A 213 -3.49 -2.88 14.19
CA ARG A 213 -3.15 -1.45 14.16
C ARG A 213 -3.02 -0.95 12.72
N ASP A 214 -2.27 -1.66 11.89
CA ASP A 214 -2.03 -1.24 10.52
C ASP A 214 -3.35 -1.22 9.73
N ALA A 215 -4.21 -2.24 9.88
CA ALA A 215 -5.57 -2.26 9.32
C ALA A 215 -6.44 -1.09 9.83
N SER A 216 -6.37 -0.75 11.11
CA SER A 216 -7.15 0.36 11.67
C SER A 216 -6.81 1.72 11.05
N LYS A 217 -5.54 1.95 10.71
CA LYS A 217 -5.07 3.18 10.05
C LYS A 217 -5.64 3.29 8.64
N VAL A 218 -5.62 2.17 7.91
CA VAL A 218 -6.21 2.13 6.56
C VAL A 218 -7.73 2.31 6.60
N ALA A 219 -8.42 1.73 7.58
CA ALA A 219 -9.84 1.97 7.80
C ALA A 219 -10.14 3.46 8.05
N TYR A 220 -9.37 4.11 8.94
CA TYR A 220 -9.54 5.53 9.24
C TYR A 220 -9.25 6.43 8.04
N LEU A 221 -8.17 6.17 7.31
CA LEU A 221 -7.84 6.91 6.09
C LEU A 221 -8.93 6.76 5.03
N SER A 222 -9.36 5.53 4.75
CA SER A 222 -10.39 5.25 3.74
C SER A 222 -11.73 5.90 4.09
N ALA A 223 -12.15 5.81 5.36
CA ALA A 223 -13.36 6.46 5.85
C ALA A 223 -13.27 7.99 5.76
N SER A 224 -12.10 8.57 6.06
CA SER A 224 -11.87 10.01 5.94
C SER A 224 -12.00 10.47 4.48
N LEU A 225 -11.36 9.76 3.55
CA LEU A 225 -11.43 10.04 2.11
C LEU A 225 -12.86 9.88 1.55
N LEU A 226 -13.57 8.82 1.93
CA LEU A 226 -14.97 8.60 1.53
C LEU A 226 -15.91 9.75 1.94
N LYS A 227 -15.57 10.47 3.01
CA LYS A 227 -16.37 11.57 3.56
C LYS A 227 -15.74 12.93 3.29
N ASN A 228 -14.71 13.01 2.45
CA ASN A 228 -13.97 14.23 2.15
C ASN A 228 -13.50 14.97 3.43
N LYS A 229 -13.09 14.20 4.45
CA LYS A 229 -12.58 14.69 5.74
C LYS A 229 -11.06 14.58 5.79
N VAL A 230 -10.43 15.45 6.57
CA VAL A 230 -8.98 15.40 6.80
C VAL A 230 -8.66 14.29 7.81
N ALA A 231 -7.79 13.36 7.43
CA ALA A 231 -7.33 12.25 8.29
C ALA A 231 -6.24 12.70 9.29
N SER A 232 -6.46 13.76 10.06
CA SER A 232 -5.45 14.40 10.92
C SER A 232 -5.23 13.70 12.27
N SER A 233 -6.14 12.83 12.71
CA SER A 233 -6.05 12.19 14.01
C SER A 233 -4.78 11.33 14.13
N ARG A 234 -4.08 11.49 15.25
CA ARG A 234 -2.90 10.70 15.60
C ARG A 234 -3.09 10.12 16.99
N TRP A 235 -2.88 8.82 17.10
CA TRP A 235 -2.89 8.17 18.40
C TRP A 235 -1.66 8.63 19.19
N THR A 236 -1.89 9.25 20.33
CA THR A 236 -0.88 9.50 21.36
C THR A 236 -1.14 8.55 22.53
N THR A 237 -0.11 8.26 23.32
CA THR A 237 -0.24 7.40 24.51
C THR A 237 -1.10 8.02 25.62
N GLU A 238 -1.44 9.31 25.51
CA GLU A 238 -2.33 10.02 26.42
C GLU A 238 -3.80 9.74 26.06
N GLU A 239 -4.58 9.47 27.10
CA GLU A 239 -5.92 8.92 27.06
C GLU A 239 -6.94 9.85 26.35
N GLU A 240 -7.13 9.65 25.04
CA GLU A 240 -8.39 9.97 24.37
C GLU A 240 -9.12 8.68 23.99
N VAL A 241 -9.73 8.01 24.96
CA VAL A 241 -10.60 6.87 24.67
C VAL A 241 -11.88 6.92 25.51
N LEU A 242 -12.75 7.87 25.14
CA LEU A 242 -14.17 7.86 25.51
C LEU A 242 -15.05 8.05 24.28
N THR A 243 -14.88 7.20 23.26
CA THR A 243 -15.98 6.88 22.36
C THR A 243 -16.14 5.37 22.35
N THR A 244 -17.31 4.91 22.82
CA THR A 244 -17.73 3.51 22.65
C THR A 244 -18.61 3.52 21.41
N THR A 245 -18.25 2.71 20.41
CA THR A 245 -19.08 2.59 19.21
C THR A 245 -20.50 2.16 19.61
N SER A 246 -21.50 2.97 19.25
CA SER A 246 -22.90 2.69 19.58
C SER A 246 -23.54 1.69 18.60
N ASP A 247 -23.03 1.63 17.36
CA ASP A 247 -23.49 0.71 16.33
C ASP A 247 -23.07 -0.74 16.62
N ARG A 248 -24.07 -1.61 16.77
CA ARG A 248 -23.89 -3.04 17.07
C ARG A 248 -23.10 -3.80 16.00
N ARG A 249 -23.16 -3.37 14.73
CA ARG A 249 -22.40 -3.97 13.61
C ARG A 249 -20.89 -3.85 13.83
N PHE A 250 -20.46 -2.81 14.54
CA PHE A 250 -19.06 -2.53 14.86
C PHE A 250 -18.64 -2.94 16.28
N SER A 251 -19.51 -3.66 17.01
CA SER A 251 -19.25 -4.11 18.39
C SER A 251 -17.94 -4.91 18.60
N PHE A 252 -17.36 -5.44 17.52
CA PHE A 252 -16.05 -6.11 17.56
C PHE A 252 -14.91 -5.17 17.97
N ILE A 253 -15.02 -3.87 17.67
CA ILE A 253 -14.02 -2.84 17.99
C ILE A 253 -13.81 -2.76 19.51
N ASN A 254 -14.87 -2.92 20.32
CA ASN A 254 -14.78 -2.88 21.78
C ASN A 254 -13.80 -3.91 22.35
N LYS A 255 -13.63 -5.05 21.68
CA LYS A 255 -12.68 -6.09 22.09
C LYS A 255 -11.22 -5.76 21.74
N LEU A 256 -10.98 -4.79 20.86
CA LEU A 256 -9.64 -4.35 20.48
C LEU A 256 -8.97 -3.50 21.55
N ARG A 257 -9.75 -2.85 22.44
CA ARG A 257 -9.23 -1.97 23.51
C ARG A 257 -8.11 -2.62 24.34
N LYS A 258 -8.25 -3.91 24.64
CA LYS A 258 -7.26 -4.69 25.41
C LYS A 258 -6.12 -5.28 24.57
N ILE A 259 -6.33 -5.46 23.26
CA ILE A 259 -5.38 -6.14 22.37
C ILE A 259 -4.44 -5.13 21.73
N SER A 260 -4.98 -4.02 21.26
CA SER A 260 -4.28 -2.92 20.62
C SER A 260 -5.10 -1.63 20.83
N PRO A 261 -4.77 -0.83 21.85
CA PRO A 261 -5.44 0.45 22.12
C PRO A 261 -5.39 1.41 20.92
N GLU A 262 -4.28 1.41 20.18
CA GLU A 262 -4.14 2.18 18.94
C GLU A 262 -5.10 1.70 17.86
N ALA A 263 -5.27 0.37 17.69
CA ALA A 263 -6.26 -0.15 16.75
C ALA A 263 -7.68 0.23 17.15
N TYR A 264 -8.00 0.14 18.46
CA TYR A 264 -9.28 0.61 18.99
C TYR A 264 -9.53 2.07 18.62
N TYR A 265 -8.55 2.94 18.83
CA TYR A 265 -8.66 4.37 18.53
C TYR A 265 -9.00 4.63 17.07
N TYR A 266 -8.21 4.13 16.13
CA TYR A 266 -8.41 4.41 14.71
C TYR A 266 -9.67 3.76 14.13
N PHE A 267 -10.04 2.55 14.57
CA PHE A 267 -11.32 1.97 14.14
C PHE A 267 -12.52 2.77 14.65
N ASN A 268 -12.50 3.30 15.88
CA ASN A 268 -13.56 4.21 16.33
C ASN A 268 -13.59 5.47 15.47
N ARG A 269 -12.44 6.12 15.22
CA ARG A 269 -12.38 7.30 14.33
C ARG A 269 -12.91 7.01 12.92
N ALA A 270 -12.68 5.81 12.40
CA ALA A 270 -13.23 5.37 11.13
C ALA A 270 -14.77 5.27 11.20
N VAL A 271 -15.31 4.64 12.24
CA VAL A 271 -16.76 4.51 12.42
C VAL A 271 -17.42 5.87 12.66
N ASP A 272 -16.89 6.69 13.57
CA ASP A 272 -17.36 8.06 13.85
C ASP A 272 -17.42 8.91 12.57
N SER A 273 -16.48 8.68 11.64
CA SER A 273 -16.48 9.37 10.35
C SER A 273 -17.68 8.98 9.47
N LEU A 274 -18.18 7.75 9.62
CA LEU A 274 -19.23 7.10 8.83
C LEU A 274 -20.64 7.14 9.46
N GLU A 275 -20.80 7.46 10.76
CA GLU A 275 -22.04 7.22 11.52
C GLU A 275 -23.33 7.76 10.87
N GLU A 276 -23.25 8.82 10.06
CA GLU A 276 -24.40 9.41 9.36
C GLU A 276 -24.71 8.77 8.00
N ASP A 277 -23.84 7.92 7.46
CA ASP A 277 -23.93 7.37 6.10
C ASP A 277 -24.30 5.89 6.09
N GLN A 278 -25.59 5.62 6.31
CA GLN A 278 -26.12 4.25 6.33
C GLN A 278 -25.95 3.51 4.99
N SER A 279 -25.77 4.23 3.88
CA SER A 279 -25.52 3.63 2.57
C SER A 279 -24.14 2.96 2.54
N ILE A 280 -23.09 3.70 2.91
CA ILE A 280 -21.72 3.18 2.97
C ILE A 280 -21.62 2.05 3.99
N ILE A 281 -22.22 2.21 5.18
CA ILE A 281 -22.19 1.17 6.21
C ILE A 281 -22.89 -0.10 5.70
N SER A 282 -24.05 0.03 5.05
CA SER A 282 -24.74 -1.13 4.48
C SER A 282 -23.89 -1.83 3.43
N GLU A 283 -23.18 -1.07 2.59
CA GLU A 283 -22.24 -1.63 1.63
C GLU A 283 -21.13 -2.44 2.31
N ILE A 284 -20.49 -1.88 3.34
CA ILE A 284 -19.41 -2.54 4.08
C ILE A 284 -19.79 -3.95 4.55
N PHE A 285 -21.04 -4.12 4.99
CA PHE A 285 -21.56 -5.37 5.53
C PHE A 285 -22.32 -6.23 4.49
N ARG A 286 -22.32 -5.87 3.21
CA ARG A 286 -22.72 -6.79 2.12
C ARG A 286 -21.55 -7.74 1.83
N LEU A 287 -21.54 -8.87 2.52
CA LEU A 287 -20.59 -9.98 2.34
C LEU A 287 -21.25 -11.13 1.59
#